data_AF-A0A556TN21-F1
#
_entry.id   AF-A0A556TN21-F1
#
_cell.length_a   1.000
_cell.length_b   1.000
_cell.length_c   1.000
_cell.angle_alpha   90.00
_cell.angle_beta   90.00
_cell.angle_gamma   90.00
#
_symmetry.space_group_name_H-M   'P 1'
#
loop_
_entity.id
_entity.type
_entity.pdbx_description
1 polymer ?
#
loop_
_entity_poly.entity_id
_entity_poly.type
_entity_poly.pdbx_seq_one_letter_code
_entity_poly.pdbx_strand_id
1 'polypeptide(L)'
;MLQIKNRFKTCSLAIAASRLLSGAGRNPLVFLDIAADGEFIGRIIIELNAYVVPKTAGVLSMANSGPNTNGSQFFICTAKTEWLDGKHVVFGEVREGMETVRVMESYGLHDGGTLKKIVITDCGEL
;
A
#
# COMPACT_ATOMS: atom_id res chain seq x y z
N MET A 1 3.73 2.04 -38.31
CA MET A 1 2.70 0.98 -38.47
C MET A 1 3.41 -0.37 -38.46
N LEU A 2 3.41 -1.05 -37.31
CA LEU A 2 4.02 -2.36 -37.10
C LEU A 2 2.97 -3.22 -36.39
N GLN A 3 2.47 -4.24 -37.08
CA GLN A 3 1.56 -5.25 -36.51
C GLN A 3 2.42 -6.35 -35.88
N ILE A 4 2.28 -6.56 -34.57
CA ILE A 4 2.71 -7.79 -33.90
C ILE A 4 1.45 -8.47 -33.36
N LYS A 5 0.98 -9.49 -34.08
CA LYS A 5 -0.07 -10.39 -33.61
C LYS A 5 0.57 -11.46 -32.73
N ASN A 6 0.68 -11.20 -31.43
CA ASN A 6 1.08 -12.22 -30.47
C ASN A 6 -0.17 -12.96 -29.96
N ARG A 7 -0.48 -14.12 -30.56
CA ARG A 7 -1.50 -15.03 -30.02
C ARG A 7 -0.90 -15.83 -28.87
N PHE A 8 -1.00 -15.32 -27.65
CA PHE A 8 -0.83 -16.14 -26.45
C PHE A 8 -2.05 -17.05 -26.29
N LYS A 9 -1.87 -18.35 -26.58
CA LYS A 9 -2.76 -19.40 -26.07
C LYS A 9 -2.22 -19.86 -24.72
N THR A 10 -2.55 -19.14 -23.65
CA THR A 10 -2.38 -19.67 -22.29
C THR A 10 -3.67 -20.37 -21.88
N CYS A 11 -3.58 -21.67 -21.60
CA CYS A 11 -4.69 -22.43 -21.05
C CYS A 11 -5.10 -21.84 -19.71
N SER A 12 -6.37 -21.46 -19.61
CA SER A 12 -7.04 -20.88 -18.45
C SER A 12 -6.99 -21.74 -17.17
N LEU A 13 -6.58 -23.01 -17.26
CA LEU A 13 -6.41 -23.87 -16.08
C LEU A 13 -5.13 -23.62 -15.27
N ALA A 14 -4.03 -23.17 -15.89
CA ALA A 14 -2.75 -23.03 -15.16
C ALA A 14 -2.77 -21.89 -14.14
N ILE A 15 -3.46 -20.79 -14.48
CA ILE A 15 -3.63 -19.63 -13.57
C ILE A 15 -4.61 -19.96 -12.43
N ALA A 16 -5.65 -20.76 -12.72
CA ALA A 16 -6.61 -21.19 -11.71
C ALA A 16 -6.02 -22.24 -10.74
N ALA A 17 -5.17 -23.16 -11.25
CA ALA A 17 -4.56 -24.21 -10.45
C ALA A 17 -3.51 -23.70 -9.46
N SER A 18 -2.76 -22.64 -9.81
CA SER A 18 -1.85 -21.96 -8.87
C SER A 18 -2.61 -21.48 -7.62
N ARG A 19 -3.79 -20.88 -7.81
CA ARG A 19 -4.63 -20.38 -6.70
C ARG A 19 -5.33 -21.48 -5.88
N LEU A 20 -5.52 -22.67 -6.45
CA LEU A 20 -6.15 -23.80 -5.74
C LEU A 20 -5.14 -24.55 -4.84
N LEU A 21 -3.84 -24.42 -5.10
CA LEU A 21 -2.78 -25.07 -4.32
C LEU A 21 -2.15 -24.15 -3.26
N SER A 22 -2.40 -22.84 -3.32
CA SER A 22 -2.09 -21.91 -2.23
C SER A 22 -3.15 -22.07 -1.11
N GLY A 23 -2.99 -23.10 -0.27
CA GLY A 23 -3.90 -23.36 0.84
C GLY A 23 -4.13 -22.14 1.73
N ALA A 24 -5.37 -21.91 2.16
CA ALA A 24 -5.81 -20.89 3.14
C ALA A 24 -4.84 -19.69 3.24
N GLY A 25 -4.71 -18.99 2.11
CA GLY A 25 -3.53 -18.16 1.83
C GLY A 25 -3.32 -17.07 2.86
N ARG A 26 -2.10 -16.97 3.37
CA ARG A 26 -1.63 -15.82 4.16
C ARG A 26 -2.05 -14.52 3.46
N ASN A 27 -2.37 -13.51 4.26
CA ASN A 27 -2.66 -12.18 3.73
C ASN A 27 -1.52 -11.71 2.80
N PRO A 28 -1.82 -11.08 1.65
CA PRO A 28 -0.79 -10.60 0.74
C PRO A 28 0.15 -9.62 1.42
N LEU A 29 1.45 -9.75 1.15
CA LEU A 29 2.45 -8.76 1.53
C LEU A 29 2.81 -7.95 0.29
N VAL A 30 2.86 -6.63 0.44
CA VAL A 30 3.30 -5.72 -0.62
C VAL A 30 4.42 -4.85 -0.09
N PHE A 31 5.27 -4.37 -0.99
CA PHE A 31 6.36 -3.46 -0.65
C PHE A 31 6.26 -2.15 -1.40
N LEU A 32 6.77 -1.08 -0.77
CA LEU A 32 6.97 0.24 -1.36
C LEU A 32 8.41 0.69 -1.08
N ASP A 33 9.19 0.94 -2.12
CA ASP A 33 10.50 1.57 -2.01
C ASP A 33 10.35 3.08 -2.08
N ILE A 34 10.85 3.78 -1.07
CA ILE A 34 10.65 5.21 -0.92
C ILE A 34 11.97 5.95 -1.14
N ALA A 35 11.90 7.03 -1.91
CA ALA A 35 12.96 8.01 -2.05
C ALA A 35 12.52 9.41 -1.61
N ALA A 36 13.45 10.18 -1.05
CA ALA A 36 13.29 11.60 -0.74
C ALA A 36 14.30 12.41 -1.58
N ASP A 37 13.82 13.32 -2.41
CA ASP A 37 14.64 14.10 -3.37
C ASP A 37 15.56 13.23 -4.26
N GLY A 38 15.13 12.00 -4.56
CA GLY A 38 15.85 11.04 -5.39
C GLY A 38 16.82 10.13 -4.62
N GLU A 39 16.99 10.32 -3.31
CA GLU A 39 17.77 9.44 -2.45
C GLU A 39 16.87 8.36 -1.83
N PHE A 40 17.24 7.09 -1.97
CA PHE A 40 16.50 5.97 -1.34
C PHE A 40 16.58 6.06 0.19
N ILE A 41 15.42 6.09 0.86
CA ILE A 41 15.32 6.21 2.31
C ILE A 41 14.83 4.94 3.00
N GLY A 42 14.30 3.97 2.26
CA GLY A 42 13.93 2.67 2.80
C GLY A 42 12.77 1.99 2.09
N ARG A 43 12.46 0.77 2.55
CA ARG A 43 11.38 -0.08 2.05
C ARG A 43 10.34 -0.27 3.15
N ILE A 44 9.07 -0.06 2.80
CA ILE A 44 7.93 -0.34 3.67
C ILE A 44 7.30 -1.65 3.22
N ILE A 45 7.12 -2.60 4.13
CA ILE A 45 6.38 -3.84 3.88
C ILE A 45 5.03 -3.76 4.59
N ILE A 46 3.97 -4.04 3.84
CA ILE A 46 2.60 -3.90 4.27
C ILE A 46 1.90 -5.23 4.10
N GLU A 47 1.20 -5.69 5.14
CA GLU A 47 0.25 -6.79 5.01
C GLU A 47 -1.14 -6.24 4.70
N LEU A 48 -1.73 -6.73 3.61
CA LEU A 48 -3.08 -6.37 3.20
C LEU A 48 -4.08 -7.37 3.81
N ASN A 49 -4.98 -6.88 4.64
CA ASN A 49 -5.93 -7.73 5.35
C ASN A 49 -7.36 -7.44 4.88
N ALA A 50 -8.03 -8.48 4.39
CA ALA A 50 -9.42 -8.41 3.92
C ALA A 50 -10.46 -8.35 5.05
N TYR A 51 -10.09 -8.81 6.26
CA TYR A 51 -10.97 -8.98 7.40
C TYR A 51 -10.34 -8.40 8.67
N VAL A 52 -10.60 -7.10 8.88
CA VAL A 52 -10.36 -6.31 10.09
C VAL A 52 -8.88 -6.10 10.44
N VAL A 53 -8.49 -4.83 10.50
CA VAL A 53 -7.14 -4.41 10.88
C VAL A 53 -7.23 -3.59 12.18
N PRO A 54 -6.30 -3.77 13.14
CA PRO A 54 -6.37 -3.11 14.44
C PRO A 54 -6.33 -1.58 14.33
N LYS A 55 -7.00 -0.86 15.22
CA LYS A 55 -7.04 0.61 15.25
C LYS A 55 -5.85 1.22 15.99
N THR A 56 -4.64 0.90 15.56
CA THR A 56 -3.37 1.31 16.18
C THR A 56 -2.52 2.16 15.24
N ALA A 57 -1.36 2.64 15.68
CA ALA A 57 -0.39 3.23 14.75
C ALA A 57 0.13 2.16 13.77
N GLY A 58 0.55 2.58 12.57
CA GLY A 58 1.01 1.70 11.49
C GLY A 58 -0.10 1.19 10.56
N VAL A 59 -1.33 1.67 10.74
CA VAL A 59 -2.48 1.26 9.92
C VAL A 59 -2.47 1.94 8.56
N LEU A 60 -2.80 1.17 7.52
CA LEU A 60 -3.01 1.63 6.15
C LEU A 60 -4.52 1.79 5.85
N SER A 61 -4.91 2.98 5.40
CA SER A 61 -6.31 3.35 5.20
C SER A 61 -6.56 4.16 3.94
N MET A 62 -7.75 4.02 3.35
CA MET A 62 -8.14 4.70 2.10
C MET A 62 -8.52 6.15 2.36
N ALA A 63 -7.86 7.07 1.65
CA ALA A 63 -8.33 8.45 1.57
C ALA A 63 -9.59 8.53 0.70
N ASN A 64 -10.48 9.45 1.04
CA ASN A 64 -11.74 9.66 0.33
C ASN A 64 -12.19 11.13 0.45
N SER A 65 -13.18 11.52 -0.35
CA SER A 65 -13.86 12.82 -0.30
C SER A 65 -15.31 12.68 0.20
N GLY A 66 -15.56 11.71 1.08
CA GLY A 66 -16.88 11.35 1.57
C GLY A 66 -17.24 9.88 1.34
N PRO A 67 -18.40 9.43 1.83
CA PRO A 67 -18.83 8.04 1.72
C PRO A 67 -18.82 7.54 0.26
N ASN A 68 -18.28 6.34 0.03
CA ASN A 68 -18.22 5.68 -1.28
C ASN A 68 -17.43 6.43 -2.37
N THR A 69 -16.41 7.22 -1.98
CA THR A 69 -15.53 7.95 -2.92
C THR A 69 -14.07 7.48 -2.86
N ASN A 70 -13.86 6.21 -2.54
CA ASN A 70 -12.51 5.64 -2.53
C ASN A 70 -11.93 5.61 -3.95
N GLY A 71 -10.70 6.10 -4.09
CA GLY A 71 -9.92 6.03 -5.32
C GLY A 71 -8.68 5.15 -5.13
N SER A 72 -7.51 5.69 -5.46
CA SER A 72 -6.20 5.06 -5.23
C SER A 72 -5.38 5.73 -4.12
N GLN A 73 -5.87 6.83 -3.56
CA GLN A 73 -5.19 7.55 -2.50
C GLN A 73 -5.34 6.81 -1.18
N PHE A 74 -4.23 6.66 -0.45
CA PHE A 74 -4.18 6.03 0.86
C PHE A 74 -3.29 6.86 1.79
N PHE A 75 -3.37 6.56 3.09
CA PHE A 75 -2.50 7.13 4.10
C PHE A 75 -2.09 6.06 5.12
N ILE A 76 -0.94 6.27 5.75
CA ILE A 76 -0.43 5.46 6.87
C ILE A 76 -0.55 6.28 8.15
N CYS A 77 -1.21 5.74 9.17
CA CYS A 77 -1.34 6.42 10.46
C CYS A 77 -0.05 6.30 11.27
N THR A 78 0.56 7.42 11.63
CA THR A 78 1.75 7.46 12.51
C THR A 78 1.42 7.51 14.00
N ALA A 79 0.15 7.74 14.34
CA ALA A 79 -0.39 7.71 15.68
C ALA A 79 -1.78 7.05 15.68
N LYS A 80 -2.36 6.86 16.87
CA LYS A 80 -3.73 6.37 16.98
C LYS A 80 -4.72 7.45 16.53
N THR A 81 -5.60 7.14 15.59
CA THR A 81 -6.51 8.10 14.95
C THR A 81 -7.98 7.66 15.05
N GLU A 82 -8.55 7.65 16.26
CA GLU A 82 -9.93 7.17 16.49
C GLU A 82 -11.00 8.01 15.77
N TRP A 83 -10.72 9.29 15.50
CA TRP A 83 -11.67 10.19 14.82
C TRP A 83 -11.92 9.86 13.33
N LEU A 84 -11.12 8.95 12.75
CA LEU A 84 -11.26 8.45 11.38
C LEU A 84 -12.13 7.19 11.30
N ASP A 85 -12.50 6.61 12.44
CA ASP A 85 -13.33 5.41 12.53
C ASP A 85 -14.69 5.61 11.85
N GLY A 86 -15.09 4.63 11.04
CA GLY A 86 -16.34 4.67 10.27
C GLY A 86 -16.35 5.65 9.11
N LYS A 87 -15.27 6.43 8.90
CA LYS A 87 -15.13 7.38 7.79
C LYS A 87 -14.17 6.90 6.70
N HIS A 88 -13.12 6.19 7.09
CA HIS A 88 -12.11 5.66 6.16
C HIS A 88 -12.04 4.14 6.26
N VAL A 89 -11.84 3.49 5.12
CA VAL A 89 -11.72 2.03 5.04
C VAL A 89 -10.27 1.66 5.32
N VAL A 90 -10.07 0.92 6.41
CA VAL A 90 -8.78 0.34 6.77
C VAL A 90 -8.61 -1.01 6.07
N PHE A 91 -7.45 -1.25 5.45
CA PHE A 91 -7.22 -2.43 4.60
C PHE A 91 -5.82 -3.05 4.72
N GLY A 92 -4.96 -2.55 5.58
CA GLY A 92 -3.66 -3.18 5.86
C GLY A 92 -2.93 -2.55 7.04
N GLU A 93 -1.77 -3.13 7.36
CA GLU A 93 -0.86 -2.59 8.37
C GLU A 93 0.60 -2.72 7.92
N VAL A 94 1.42 -1.77 8.35
CA VAL A 94 2.87 -1.82 8.15
C VAL A 94 3.44 -2.95 9.01
N ARG A 95 4.03 -3.95 8.36
CA ARG A 95 4.75 -5.06 9.00
C ARG A 95 6.21 -4.71 9.26
N GLU A 96 6.86 -4.06 8.30
CA GLU A 96 8.27 -3.64 8.39
C GLU A 96 8.44 -2.26 7.73
N GLY A 97 9.46 -1.50 8.11
CA GLY A 97 9.73 -0.18 7.52
C GLY A 97 9.00 0.99 8.17
N MET A 98 8.54 0.84 9.42
CA MET A 98 7.89 1.96 10.14
C MET A 98 8.87 3.11 10.40
N GLU A 99 10.17 2.82 10.53
CA GLU A 99 11.25 3.81 10.56
C GLU A 99 11.29 4.67 9.29
N THR A 100 11.05 4.09 8.11
CA THR A 100 10.96 4.85 6.86
C THR A 100 9.73 5.76 6.87
N VAL A 101 8.60 5.28 7.38
CA VAL A 101 7.38 6.11 7.57
C VAL A 101 7.67 7.29 8.52
N ARG A 102 8.42 7.07 9.61
CA ARG A 102 8.82 8.15 10.54
C ARG A 102 9.77 9.15 9.89
N VAL A 103 10.69 8.70 9.03
CA VAL A 103 11.54 9.61 8.25
C VAL A 103 10.69 10.44 7.28
N MET A 104 9.73 9.83 6.58
CA MET A 104 8.79 10.56 5.73
C MET A 104 7.99 11.61 6.52
N GLU A 105 7.48 11.24 7.71
CA GLU A 105 6.76 12.14 8.62
C GLU A 105 7.62 13.33 9.04
N SER A 106 8.92 13.14 9.27
CA SER A 106 9.86 14.22 9.64
C SER A 106 10.03 15.28 8.54
N TYR A 107 9.65 14.97 7.30
CA TYR A 107 9.64 15.89 6.18
C TYR A 107 8.29 16.60 5.97
N GLY A 108 7.26 16.27 6.76
CA GLY A 108 5.94 16.90 6.68
C GLY A 108 5.88 18.26 7.38
N LEU A 109 5.07 19.16 6.83
CA LEU A 109 4.71 20.44 7.44
C LEU A 109 3.29 20.35 8.04
N HIS A 110 2.99 21.25 8.98
CA HIS A 110 1.70 21.27 9.69
C HIS A 110 0.50 21.59 8.79
N ASP A 111 0.73 22.14 7.60
CA ASP A 111 -0.29 22.51 6.60
C ASP A 111 -0.49 21.43 5.51
N GLY A 112 0.17 20.28 5.65
CA GLY A 112 0.17 19.21 4.65
C GLY A 112 1.23 19.39 3.54
N GLY A 113 2.03 20.45 3.59
CA GLY A 113 3.21 20.61 2.75
C GLY A 113 4.30 19.57 3.07
N THR A 114 5.27 19.45 2.17
CA THR A 114 6.44 18.56 2.36
C THR A 114 7.73 19.31 2.08
N LEU A 115 8.74 19.10 2.93
CA LEU A 115 10.08 19.70 2.82
C LEU A 115 10.91 19.04 1.71
N LYS A 116 10.69 17.74 1.50
CA LYS A 116 11.35 16.94 0.47
C LYS A 116 10.31 16.28 -0.41
N LYS A 117 10.64 16.08 -1.68
CA LYS A 117 9.78 15.34 -2.61
C LYS A 117 9.87 13.85 -2.31
N ILE A 118 8.79 13.29 -1.75
CA ILE A 118 8.68 11.86 -1.45
C ILE A 118 8.08 11.12 -2.65
N VAL A 119 8.77 10.07 -3.10
CA VAL A 119 8.40 9.29 -4.28
C VAL A 119 8.50 7.80 -3.99
N ILE A 120 7.51 7.03 -4.43
CA ILE A 120 7.61 5.57 -4.50
C ILE A 120 8.39 5.22 -5.77
N THR A 121 9.59 4.66 -5.63
CA THR A 121 10.49 4.35 -6.75
C THR A 121 10.30 2.93 -7.29
N ASP A 122 9.84 2.01 -6.45
CA ASP A 122 9.49 0.65 -6.84
C ASP A 122 8.36 0.12 -5.93
N CYS A 123 7.55 -0.80 -6.44
CA CYS A 123 6.47 -1.43 -5.68
C CYS A 123 6.05 -2.78 -6.28
N GLY A 124 5.51 -3.65 -5.42
CA GLY A 124 5.04 -4.96 -5.86
C GLY A 124 4.47 -5.82 -4.73
N GLU A 125 3.97 -6.99 -5.10
CA GLU A 125 3.62 -8.07 -4.19
C GLU A 125 4.86 -8.94 -3.92
N LEU A 126 5.00 -9.44 -2.69
CA LEU A 126 6.12 -10.29 -2.24
C LEU A 126 5.79 -11.78 -2.32
#